data_AF-A0A1V4V8E5-F1
#
_entry.id   AF-A0A1V4V8E5-F1
#
_cell.length_a   1.000
_cell.length_b   1.000
_cell.length_c   1.000
_cell.angle_alpha   90.00
_cell.angle_beta   90.00
_cell.angle_gamma   90.00
#
_symmetry.space_group_name_H-M   'P 1'
#
loop_
_entity.id
_entity.type
_entity.pdbx_description
1 polymer ?
#
loop_
_entity_poly.entity_id
_entity_poly.type
_entity_poly.pdbx_seq_one_letter_code
_entity_poly.pdbx_strand_id
1 'polypeptide(L)'
;MNLASALGVAKNPRPITDYKEMVQERASAEFGMFKLNPKVDDVIEKCGCVGPDGVKLAVMGTIDTGGSGCMCPETAFLRALLRHVILRENDLVILDMEAGIEHLGRGTTRGVDVMIAVVEPGLRSVETLERIKRLAKDLGIERVMAVINKAPEEQVKIKEKLAEMNVPVLGMIPFDRSMMDADLAGKSPLDVGGPGVEAIKDIKTKLEDLFGTMAKEAAGKAA
;
A
#
# COMPACT_ATOMS: atom_id res chain seq x y z
N MET A 1 -6.55 0.48 -11.08
CA MET A 1 -5.86 -0.44 -10.15
C MET A 1 -6.25 -1.87 -10.46
N ASN A 2 -5.26 -2.75 -10.64
CA ASN A 2 -5.37 -4.15 -11.07
C ASN A 2 -4.96 -5.16 -9.98
N LEU A 3 -4.80 -4.72 -8.72
CA LEU A 3 -4.40 -5.58 -7.60
C LEU A 3 -5.27 -6.84 -7.45
N ALA A 4 -6.59 -6.72 -7.68
CA ALA A 4 -7.50 -7.86 -7.67
C ALA A 4 -7.04 -8.99 -8.59
N SER A 5 -6.66 -8.68 -9.83
CA SER A 5 -6.20 -9.68 -10.81
C SER A 5 -4.88 -10.34 -10.37
N ALA A 6 -3.94 -9.55 -9.86
CA ALA A 6 -2.66 -10.06 -9.36
C ALA A 6 -2.85 -11.03 -8.18
N LEU A 7 -3.85 -10.79 -7.33
CA LEU A 7 -4.23 -11.66 -6.21
C LEU A 7 -5.12 -12.85 -6.61
N GLY A 8 -5.45 -13.02 -7.90
CA GLY A 8 -6.34 -14.09 -8.37
C GLY A 8 -7.82 -13.87 -8.05
N VAL A 9 -8.22 -12.63 -7.74
CA VAL A 9 -9.62 -12.25 -7.53
C VAL A 9 -10.27 -11.96 -8.88
N ALA A 10 -11.27 -12.77 -9.25
CA ALA A 10 -11.91 -12.71 -10.57
C ALA A 10 -12.60 -11.38 -10.89
N LYS A 11 -13.10 -10.66 -9.87
CA LYS A 11 -13.78 -9.38 -10.06
C LYS A 11 -13.35 -8.40 -8.97
N ASN A 12 -12.93 -7.22 -9.41
CA ASN A 12 -12.57 -6.14 -8.49
C ASN A 12 -13.80 -5.74 -7.66
N PRO A 13 -13.70 -5.65 -6.32
CA PRO A 13 -14.81 -5.15 -5.52
C PRO A 13 -15.15 -3.72 -5.94
N ARG A 14 -16.43 -3.36 -5.78
CA ARG A 14 -16.89 -2.01 -6.06
C ARG A 14 -16.11 -1.04 -5.15
N PRO A 15 -15.57 0.06 -5.69
CA PRO A 15 -14.91 1.08 -4.88
C PRO A 15 -15.79 1.60 -3.75
N ILE A 16 -15.21 1.81 -2.58
CA ILE A 16 -15.92 2.30 -1.39
C ILE A 16 -16.55 3.68 -1.64
N THR A 17 -15.87 4.56 -2.39
CA THR A 17 -16.41 5.88 -2.80
C THR A 17 -17.67 5.81 -3.66
N ASP A 18 -17.95 4.67 -4.29
CA ASP A 18 -19.14 4.48 -5.13
C ASP A 18 -20.38 4.12 -4.29
N TYR A 19 -20.23 3.71 -3.04
CA TYR A 19 -21.34 3.48 -2.12
C TYR A 19 -21.85 4.82 -1.55
N LYS A 20 -22.33 5.70 -2.44
CA LYS A 20 -22.70 7.09 -2.15
C LYS A 20 -23.67 7.23 -0.97
N GLU A 21 -24.70 6.39 -0.92
CA GLU A 21 -25.68 6.39 0.18
C GLU A 21 -25.03 6.10 1.54
N MET A 22 -24.21 5.05 1.61
CA MET A 22 -23.49 4.68 2.85
C MET A 22 -22.51 5.79 3.28
N VAL A 23 -21.77 6.35 2.33
CA VAL A 23 -20.83 7.43 2.61
C VAL A 23 -21.57 8.67 3.11
N GLN A 24 -22.67 9.06 2.45
CA GLN A 24 -23.48 10.19 2.86
C GLN A 24 -24.14 9.99 4.23
N GLU A 25 -24.76 8.83 4.48
CA GLU A 25 -25.40 8.52 5.76
C GLU A 25 -24.40 8.64 6.93
N ARG A 26 -23.17 8.17 6.71
CA ARG A 26 -22.16 8.08 7.77
C ARG A 26 -21.32 9.34 7.91
N ALA A 27 -21.01 10.03 6.82
CA ALA A 27 -20.12 11.18 6.82
C ALA A 27 -20.83 12.53 6.74
N SER A 28 -22.08 12.59 6.32
CA SER A 28 -22.86 13.85 6.37
C SER A 28 -23.46 14.08 7.75
N ALA A 29 -23.66 15.35 8.08
CA ALA A 29 -24.37 15.84 9.25
C ALA A 29 -25.42 16.89 8.83
N GLU A 30 -26.24 17.37 9.77
CA GLU A 30 -27.24 18.40 9.50
C GLU A 30 -26.60 19.71 9.01
N PHE A 31 -27.37 20.52 8.28
CA PHE A 31 -26.96 21.85 7.81
C PHE A 31 -25.71 21.89 6.92
N GLY A 32 -25.47 20.86 6.10
CA GLY A 32 -24.33 20.83 5.17
C GLY A 32 -22.97 20.64 5.86
N MET A 33 -22.98 20.27 7.14
CA MET A 33 -21.79 19.88 7.89
C MET A 33 -21.43 18.41 7.60
N PHE A 34 -20.18 18.02 7.83
CA PHE A 34 -19.74 16.62 7.74
C PHE A 34 -19.09 16.17 9.05
N LYS A 35 -19.26 14.87 9.36
CA LYS A 35 -18.65 14.24 10.53
C LYS A 35 -17.16 14.02 10.26
N LEU A 36 -16.32 14.47 11.20
CA LEU A 36 -14.87 14.29 11.12
C LEU A 36 -14.41 12.86 11.41
N ASN A 37 -15.22 12.08 12.15
CA ASN A 37 -14.95 10.68 12.49
C ASN A 37 -16.20 9.82 12.20
N PRO A 38 -16.52 9.56 10.92
CA PRO A 38 -17.59 8.63 10.57
C PRO A 38 -17.28 7.21 11.06
N LYS A 39 -18.33 6.41 11.25
CA LYS A 39 -18.22 5.01 11.62
C LYS A 39 -17.81 4.17 10.40
N VAL A 40 -16.70 3.43 10.51
CA VAL A 40 -16.05 2.72 9.39
C VAL A 40 -15.61 1.29 9.73
N ASP A 41 -15.96 0.81 10.90
CA ASP A 41 -15.53 -0.48 11.49
C ASP A 41 -16.04 -1.72 10.73
N ASP A 42 -17.18 -1.63 10.05
CA ASP A 42 -17.78 -2.72 9.28
C ASP A 42 -17.58 -2.57 7.76
N VAL A 43 -16.85 -1.56 7.31
CA VAL A 43 -16.78 -1.18 5.88
C VAL A 43 -15.98 -2.20 5.08
N ILE A 44 -14.85 -2.69 5.60
CA ILE A 44 -14.03 -3.69 4.92
C ILE A 44 -14.81 -4.98 4.70
N GLU A 45 -15.54 -5.44 5.72
CA GLU A 45 -16.39 -6.63 5.64
C GLU A 45 -17.57 -6.46 4.67
N LYS A 46 -18.18 -5.26 4.61
CA LYS A 46 -19.34 -5.01 3.76
C LYS A 46 -19.01 -4.75 2.30
N CYS A 47 -17.93 -4.01 2.05
CA CYS A 47 -17.60 -3.49 0.72
C CYS A 47 -16.43 -4.23 0.07
N GLY A 48 -15.62 -4.93 0.85
CA GLY A 48 -14.53 -5.75 0.36
C GLY A 48 -14.99 -7.09 -0.21
N CYS A 49 -14.02 -7.89 -0.59
CA CYS A 49 -14.21 -9.27 -1.00
C CYS A 49 -13.11 -10.16 -0.41
N VAL A 50 -13.38 -11.46 -0.31
CA VAL A 50 -12.39 -12.45 0.11
C VAL A 50 -11.82 -13.11 -1.14
N GLY A 51 -10.52 -12.93 -1.35
CA GLY A 51 -9.75 -13.57 -2.40
C GLY A 51 -9.23 -14.95 -2.00
N PRO A 52 -8.37 -15.55 -2.85
CA PRO A 52 -7.62 -16.75 -2.53
C PRO A 52 -6.88 -16.65 -1.18
N ASP A 53 -6.68 -17.79 -0.52
CA ASP A 53 -5.97 -17.90 0.75
C ASP A 53 -6.53 -17.06 1.91
N GLY A 54 -7.78 -16.59 1.79
CA GLY A 54 -8.45 -15.79 2.82
C GLY A 54 -8.06 -14.31 2.84
N VAL A 55 -7.36 -13.82 1.81
CA VAL A 55 -6.97 -12.41 1.70
C VAL A 55 -8.21 -11.53 1.53
N LYS A 56 -8.43 -10.60 2.48
CA LYS A 56 -9.48 -9.59 2.35
C LYS A 56 -8.99 -8.43 1.51
N LEU A 57 -9.68 -8.16 0.40
CA LEU A 57 -9.37 -7.06 -0.52
C LEU A 57 -10.49 -6.03 -0.48
N ALA A 58 -10.12 -4.76 -0.27
CA ALA A 58 -11.02 -3.63 -0.39
C ALA A 58 -10.41 -2.56 -1.31
N VAL A 59 -11.26 -1.92 -2.12
CA VAL A 59 -10.84 -0.84 -3.02
C VAL A 59 -11.44 0.46 -2.51
N MET A 60 -10.60 1.44 -2.20
CA MET A 60 -11.06 2.73 -1.70
C MET A 60 -11.82 3.52 -2.77
N GLY A 61 -11.26 3.58 -3.99
CA GLY A 61 -11.75 4.42 -5.08
C GLY A 61 -11.10 5.80 -5.11
N THR A 62 -11.36 6.54 -6.18
CA THR A 62 -10.87 7.91 -6.38
C THR A 62 -11.94 8.93 -5.97
N ILE A 63 -11.48 10.14 -5.67
CA ILE A 63 -12.36 11.29 -5.45
C ILE A 63 -12.39 12.08 -6.76
N ASP A 64 -13.43 11.87 -7.57
CA ASP A 64 -13.52 12.45 -8.92
C ASP A 64 -14.05 13.91 -8.94
N THR A 65 -14.25 14.54 -7.78
CA THR A 65 -14.73 15.92 -7.71
C THR A 65 -13.58 16.93 -7.81
N GLY A 66 -13.24 17.30 -9.05
CA GLY A 66 -12.51 18.54 -9.32
C GLY A 66 -13.36 19.76 -8.95
N GLY A 67 -12.85 20.63 -8.07
CA GLY A 67 -13.45 21.95 -7.78
C GLY A 67 -14.28 22.09 -6.50
N SER A 68 -14.54 21.01 -5.74
CA SER A 68 -15.29 21.08 -4.46
C SER A 68 -14.41 21.35 -3.22
N GLY A 69 -13.09 21.50 -3.40
CA GLY A 69 -12.13 21.65 -2.32
C GLY A 69 -11.86 20.35 -1.55
N CYS A 70 -10.81 20.34 -0.73
CA CYS A 70 -10.30 19.17 0.01
C CYS A 70 -11.23 18.66 1.14
N MET A 71 -12.44 19.22 1.29
CA MET A 71 -13.31 19.00 2.45
C MET A 71 -14.70 18.55 1.98
N CYS A 72 -14.80 17.32 1.49
CA CYS A 72 -16.07 16.65 1.19
C CYS A 72 -16.28 15.43 2.11
N PRO A 73 -17.54 14.97 2.29
CA PRO A 73 -17.86 13.78 3.09
C PRO A 73 -17.07 12.55 2.65
N GLU A 74 -16.79 12.38 1.36
CA GLU A 74 -16.00 11.30 0.81
C GLU A 74 -14.57 11.31 1.36
N THR A 75 -13.90 12.47 1.34
CA THR A 75 -12.54 12.61 1.88
C THR A 75 -12.51 12.31 3.38
N ALA A 76 -13.49 12.82 4.14
CA ALA A 76 -13.57 12.56 5.58
C ALA A 76 -13.77 11.07 5.86
N PHE A 77 -14.62 10.40 5.08
CA PHE A 77 -14.88 8.97 5.18
C PHE A 77 -13.65 8.12 4.88
N LEU A 78 -12.97 8.37 3.74
CA LEU A 78 -11.77 7.62 3.36
C LEU A 78 -10.63 7.80 4.37
N ARG A 79 -10.43 9.02 4.89
CA ARG A 79 -9.42 9.28 5.93
C ARG A 79 -9.72 8.54 7.23
N ALA A 80 -11.00 8.50 7.62
CA ALA A 80 -11.42 7.75 8.80
C ALA A 80 -11.21 6.24 8.60
N LEU A 81 -11.54 5.73 7.41
CA LEU A 81 -11.32 4.32 7.06
C LEU A 81 -9.83 3.97 7.09
N LEU A 82 -8.95 4.74 6.42
CA LEU A 82 -7.50 4.51 6.47
C LEU A 82 -6.99 4.51 7.91
N ARG A 83 -7.44 5.47 8.72
CA ARG A 83 -7.07 5.53 10.14
C ARG A 83 -7.54 4.32 10.92
N HIS A 84 -8.74 3.81 10.64
CA HIS A 84 -9.25 2.60 11.26
C HIS A 84 -8.39 1.39 10.89
N VAL A 85 -8.18 1.19 9.59
CA VAL A 85 -7.42 0.05 9.05
C VAL A 85 -5.98 0.06 9.57
N ILE A 86 -5.31 1.22 9.59
CA ILE A 86 -3.91 1.31 10.01
C ILE A 86 -3.73 1.19 11.54
N LEU A 87 -4.67 1.69 12.35
CA LEU A 87 -4.46 1.81 13.80
C LEU A 87 -5.25 0.80 14.65
N ARG A 88 -6.25 0.11 14.10
CA ARG A 88 -7.16 -0.73 14.89
C ARG A 88 -7.26 -2.16 14.41
N GLU A 89 -6.92 -2.45 13.17
CA GLU A 89 -6.88 -3.83 12.70
C GLU A 89 -5.68 -4.55 13.33
N ASN A 90 -5.91 -5.74 13.85
CA ASN A 90 -4.84 -6.59 14.41
C ASN A 90 -4.25 -7.55 13.35
N ASP A 91 -4.56 -7.31 12.08
CA ASP A 91 -4.12 -8.11 10.93
C ASP A 91 -2.94 -7.45 10.20
N LEU A 92 -2.25 -8.21 9.34
CA LEU A 92 -1.27 -7.65 8.41
C LEU A 92 -2.01 -6.84 7.32
N VAL A 93 -1.83 -5.53 7.34
CA VAL A 93 -2.41 -4.61 6.34
C VAL A 93 -1.38 -4.24 5.29
N ILE A 94 -1.71 -4.44 4.02
CA ILE A 94 -0.94 -3.93 2.88
C ILE A 94 -1.76 -2.84 2.18
N LEU A 95 -1.22 -1.63 2.14
CA LEU A 95 -1.81 -0.51 1.39
C LEU A 95 -1.07 -0.34 0.06
N ASP A 96 -1.72 -0.74 -1.03
CA ASP A 96 -1.24 -0.48 -2.38
C ASP A 96 -1.58 0.97 -2.76
N MET A 97 -0.55 1.78 -2.96
CA MET A 97 -0.67 3.21 -3.24
C MET A 97 0.19 3.59 -4.43
N GLU A 98 -0.25 4.62 -5.16
CA GLU A 98 0.60 5.28 -6.14
C GLU A 98 1.76 6.01 -5.46
N ALA A 99 2.69 6.57 -6.25
CA ALA A 99 3.84 7.30 -5.71
C ALA A 99 3.46 8.53 -4.84
N GLY A 100 2.21 8.99 -4.94
CA GLY A 100 1.63 10.02 -4.08
C GLY A 100 1.08 9.43 -2.78
N ILE A 101 1.56 9.94 -1.64
CA ILE A 101 1.12 9.54 -0.28
C ILE A 101 0.42 10.68 0.46
N GLU A 102 0.03 11.74 -0.25
CA GLU A 102 -0.66 12.92 0.28
C GLU A 102 -2.00 12.62 0.96
N HIS A 103 -2.59 11.45 0.64
CA HIS A 103 -3.80 10.96 1.30
C HIS A 103 -3.53 10.49 2.74
N LEU A 104 -2.26 10.21 3.09
CA LEU A 104 -1.84 9.92 4.45
C LEU A 104 -1.57 11.23 5.20
N GLY A 105 -2.12 11.34 6.40
CA GLY A 105 -1.83 12.45 7.31
C GLY A 105 -0.89 12.00 8.43
N ARG A 106 -0.22 12.94 9.10
CA ARG A 106 0.64 12.67 10.27
C ARG A 106 0.01 11.79 11.37
N GLY A 107 -1.32 11.77 11.46
CA GLY A 107 -2.05 10.94 12.44
C GLY A 107 -2.28 9.49 12.00
N THR A 108 -2.22 9.19 10.71
CA THR A 108 -2.37 7.83 10.15
C THR A 108 -1.03 7.13 10.04
N THR A 109 0.02 7.86 9.69
CA THR A 109 1.39 7.33 9.52
C THR A 109 2.05 6.79 10.79
N ARG A 110 1.51 7.08 11.97
CA ARG A 110 1.98 6.51 13.24
C ARG A 110 1.78 5.00 13.37
N GLY A 111 0.84 4.42 12.63
CA GLY A 111 0.65 2.97 12.60
C GLY A 111 1.30 2.30 11.38
N VAL A 112 2.12 3.02 10.61
CA VAL A 112 2.83 2.44 9.47
C VAL A 112 4.20 1.96 9.94
N ASP A 113 4.39 0.65 9.95
CA ASP A 113 5.64 0.02 10.35
C ASP A 113 6.77 0.21 9.32
N VAL A 114 6.42 -0.01 8.04
CA VAL A 114 7.36 0.02 6.92
C VAL A 114 6.67 0.59 5.68
N MET A 115 7.35 1.51 4.99
CA MET A 115 7.00 1.95 3.65
C MET A 115 7.97 1.32 2.63
N ILE A 116 7.42 0.57 1.67
CA ILE A 116 8.19 -0.08 0.62
C ILE A 116 7.97 0.69 -0.69
N ALA A 117 9.04 1.26 -1.23
CA ALA A 117 9.03 1.88 -2.54
C ALA A 117 9.53 0.90 -3.60
N VAL A 118 8.69 0.63 -4.59
CA VAL A 118 9.08 -0.22 -5.74
C VAL A 118 9.71 0.68 -6.81
N VAL A 119 10.98 0.43 -7.13
CA VAL A 119 11.78 1.25 -8.05
C VAL A 119 12.29 0.46 -9.23
N GLU A 120 12.32 1.08 -10.41
CA GLU A 120 12.96 0.52 -11.61
C GLU A 120 14.38 1.08 -11.77
N PRO A 121 15.27 0.41 -12.51
CA PRO A 121 16.65 0.86 -12.78
C PRO A 121 16.72 2.01 -13.77
N GLY A 122 16.17 3.16 -13.36
CA GLY A 122 16.21 4.40 -14.10
C GLY A 122 16.30 5.61 -13.16
N LEU A 123 17.00 6.65 -13.61
CA LEU A 123 17.22 7.86 -12.81
C LEU A 123 15.92 8.49 -12.31
N ARG A 124 14.89 8.54 -13.17
CA ARG A 124 13.56 9.07 -12.82
C ARG A 124 12.88 8.30 -11.69
N SER A 125 13.09 6.99 -11.61
CA SER A 125 12.54 6.16 -10.52
C SER A 125 13.27 6.45 -9.20
N VAL A 126 14.59 6.66 -9.25
CA VAL A 126 15.39 7.08 -8.09
C VAL A 126 14.99 8.48 -7.60
N GLU A 127 14.78 9.43 -8.51
CA GLU A 127 14.27 10.77 -8.16
C GLU A 127 12.88 10.71 -7.52
N THR A 128 12.02 9.81 -7.99
CA THR A 128 10.69 9.58 -7.40
C THR A 128 10.82 9.01 -5.99
N LEU A 129 11.71 8.05 -5.77
CA LEU A 129 12.03 7.55 -4.44
C LEU A 129 12.52 8.66 -3.50
N GLU A 130 13.34 9.59 -3.98
CA GLU A 130 13.81 10.70 -3.15
C GLU A 130 12.64 11.56 -2.66
N ARG A 131 11.66 11.83 -3.54
CA ARG A 131 10.42 12.54 -3.17
C ARG A 131 9.61 11.75 -2.15
N ILE A 132 9.39 10.45 -2.39
CA ILE A 132 8.69 9.56 -1.46
C ILE A 132 9.38 9.57 -0.09
N LYS A 133 10.70 9.46 -0.04
CA LYS A 133 11.47 9.48 1.21
C LYS A 133 11.28 10.79 1.98
N ARG A 134 11.28 11.94 1.30
CA ARG A 134 11.03 13.24 1.91
C ARG A 134 9.62 13.32 2.49
N LEU A 135 8.60 12.94 1.70
CA LEU A 135 7.20 12.92 2.14
C LEU A 135 6.99 11.98 3.32
N ALA A 136 7.57 10.78 3.27
CA ALA A 136 7.50 9.80 4.35
C ALA A 136 8.09 10.38 5.65
N LYS A 137 9.23 11.06 5.57
CA LYS A 137 9.84 11.76 6.70
C LYS A 137 8.93 12.86 7.27
N ASP A 138 8.34 13.69 6.41
CA ASP A 138 7.45 14.79 6.82
C ASP A 138 6.15 14.29 7.47
N LEU A 139 5.74 13.07 7.10
CA LEU A 139 4.62 12.36 7.69
C LEU A 139 5.02 11.57 8.95
N GLY A 140 6.30 11.40 9.25
CA GLY A 140 6.80 10.69 10.43
C GLY A 140 6.86 9.16 10.25
N ILE A 141 6.96 8.66 9.02
CA ILE A 141 7.24 7.25 8.75
C ILE A 141 8.74 7.01 8.97
N GLU A 142 9.08 6.11 9.88
CA GLU A 142 10.47 5.90 10.32
C GLU A 142 11.28 5.03 9.35
N ARG A 143 10.64 4.03 8.72
CA ARG A 143 11.32 3.02 7.90
C ARG A 143 10.84 3.10 6.46
N VAL A 144 11.71 3.59 5.59
CA VAL A 144 11.51 3.57 4.13
C VAL A 144 12.53 2.59 3.53
N MET A 145 12.04 1.60 2.82
CA MET A 145 12.84 0.57 2.15
C MET A 145 12.50 0.53 0.66
N ALA A 146 13.36 -0.10 -0.14
CA ALA A 146 13.15 -0.23 -1.57
C ALA A 146 13.14 -1.69 -2.04
N VAL A 147 12.33 -1.98 -3.05
CA VAL A 147 12.42 -3.18 -3.89
C VAL A 147 12.77 -2.73 -5.29
N ILE A 148 13.84 -3.28 -5.86
CA ILE A 148 14.23 -2.96 -7.24
C ILE A 148 13.50 -3.92 -8.18
N ASN A 149 12.55 -3.42 -8.97
CA ASN A 149 11.79 -4.21 -9.92
C ASN A 149 12.39 -4.15 -11.34
N LYS A 150 12.11 -5.16 -12.15
CA LYS A 150 12.58 -5.32 -13.54
C LYS A 150 14.10 -5.18 -13.65
N ALA A 151 14.83 -5.79 -12.72
CA ALA A 151 16.27 -5.67 -12.68
C ALA A 151 16.95 -6.52 -13.79
N PRO A 152 17.79 -5.94 -14.67
CA PRO A 152 18.84 -6.66 -15.39
C PRO A 152 19.84 -7.33 -14.45
N GLU A 153 20.61 -8.28 -14.99
CA GLU A 153 21.57 -9.09 -14.25
C GLU A 153 22.69 -8.27 -13.57
N GLU A 154 23.12 -7.15 -14.17
CA GLU A 154 24.17 -6.28 -13.62
C GLU A 154 23.59 -4.93 -13.15
N GLN A 155 23.60 -4.69 -11.83
CA GLN A 155 22.96 -3.50 -11.23
C GLN A 155 23.70 -2.89 -10.04
N VAL A 156 25.01 -2.72 -10.19
CA VAL A 156 25.82 -2.05 -9.17
C VAL A 156 25.35 -0.59 -8.95
N LYS A 157 25.07 0.14 -10.03
CA LYS A 157 24.80 1.60 -9.98
C LYS A 157 23.53 2.00 -9.23
N ILE A 158 22.43 1.24 -9.37
CA ILE A 158 21.18 1.60 -8.67
C ILE A 158 21.32 1.31 -7.17
N LYS A 159 21.97 0.21 -6.79
CA LYS A 159 22.26 -0.13 -5.39
C LYS A 159 23.13 0.93 -4.73
N GLU A 160 24.16 1.40 -5.42
CA GLU A 160 25.02 2.50 -4.96
C GLU A 160 24.19 3.76 -4.68
N LYS A 161 23.33 4.18 -5.62
CA LYS A 161 22.44 5.35 -5.42
C LYS A 161 21.48 5.18 -4.24
N LEU A 162 20.88 4.00 -4.10
CA LEU A 162 19.99 3.67 -2.98
C LEU A 162 20.75 3.71 -1.64
N ALA A 163 21.99 3.22 -1.62
CA ALA A 163 22.86 3.26 -0.46
C ALA A 163 23.30 4.69 -0.10
N GLU A 164 23.67 5.53 -1.08
CA GLU A 164 23.93 6.97 -0.89
C GLU A 164 22.73 7.68 -0.25
N MET A 165 21.53 7.29 -0.66
CA MET A 165 20.28 7.79 -0.10
C MET A 165 19.95 7.19 1.26
N ASN A 166 20.74 6.27 1.82
CA ASN A 166 20.41 5.53 3.05
C ASN A 166 19.01 4.88 2.98
N VAL A 167 18.69 4.24 1.85
CA VAL A 167 17.45 3.47 1.67
C VAL A 167 17.83 1.99 1.57
N PRO A 168 17.53 1.17 2.58
CA PRO A 168 17.78 -0.27 2.53
C PRO A 168 17.03 -0.95 1.39
N VAL A 169 17.69 -1.86 0.69
CA VAL A 169 17.09 -2.66 -0.39
C VAL A 169 16.67 -4.02 0.17
N LEU A 170 15.37 -4.30 0.16
CA LEU A 170 14.81 -5.59 0.58
C LEU A 170 15.18 -6.71 -0.39
N GLY A 171 15.13 -6.42 -1.68
CA GLY A 171 15.46 -7.38 -2.71
C GLY A 171 15.32 -6.79 -4.11
N MET A 172 15.55 -7.66 -5.08
CA MET A 172 15.50 -7.33 -6.49
C MET A 172 14.64 -8.36 -7.19
N ILE A 173 13.69 -7.89 -7.98
CA ILE A 173 12.86 -8.73 -8.81
C ILE A 173 13.41 -8.61 -10.24
N PRO A 174 13.91 -9.70 -10.85
CA PRO A 174 14.41 -9.66 -12.20
C PRO A 174 13.29 -9.34 -13.18
N PHE A 175 13.66 -8.90 -14.38
CA PHE A 175 12.69 -8.88 -15.48
C PHE A 175 12.27 -10.33 -15.80
N ASP A 176 10.99 -10.65 -15.58
CA ASP A 176 10.45 -11.99 -15.79
C ASP A 176 9.28 -11.94 -16.76
N ARG A 177 9.48 -12.55 -17.93
CA ARG A 177 8.46 -12.60 -18.97
C ARG A 177 7.26 -13.47 -18.57
N SER A 178 7.48 -14.49 -17.74
CA SER A 178 6.39 -15.37 -17.31
C SER A 178 5.34 -14.63 -16.46
N MET A 179 5.77 -13.67 -15.65
CA MET A 179 4.87 -12.80 -14.88
C MET A 179 4.03 -11.90 -15.81
N MET A 180 4.63 -11.38 -16.89
CA MET A 180 3.91 -10.58 -17.88
C MET A 180 2.88 -11.42 -18.65
N ASP A 181 3.28 -12.62 -19.08
CA ASP A 181 2.40 -13.53 -19.82
C ASP A 181 1.23 -14.01 -18.93
N ALA A 182 1.45 -14.20 -17.62
CA ALA A 182 0.41 -14.51 -16.65
C ALA A 182 -0.60 -13.35 -16.49
N ASP A 183 -0.12 -12.11 -16.35
CA ASP A 183 -0.97 -10.91 -16.27
C ASP A 183 -1.84 -10.76 -17.53
N LEU A 184 -1.25 -10.91 -18.72
CA LEU A 184 -1.98 -10.89 -20.00
C LEU A 184 -3.02 -12.01 -20.11
N ALA A 185 -2.77 -13.15 -19.47
CA ALA A 185 -3.69 -14.28 -19.41
C ALA A 185 -4.74 -14.17 -18.29
N GLY A 186 -4.71 -13.10 -17.48
CA GLY A 186 -5.60 -12.92 -16.33
C GLY A 186 -5.36 -13.95 -15.21
N LYS A 187 -4.14 -14.48 -15.10
CA LYS A 187 -3.72 -15.42 -14.05
C LYS A 187 -2.85 -14.72 -13.03
N SER A 188 -2.91 -15.16 -11.77
CA SER A 188 -1.99 -14.64 -10.76
C SER A 188 -0.54 -15.03 -11.15
N PRO A 189 0.43 -14.09 -11.08
CA PRO A 189 1.83 -14.42 -11.23
C PRO A 189 2.30 -15.49 -10.23
N LEU A 190 1.67 -15.58 -9.05
CA LEU A 190 2.00 -16.57 -8.03
C LEU A 190 1.75 -18.01 -8.48
N ASP A 191 0.77 -18.23 -9.37
CA ASP A 191 0.37 -19.56 -9.85
C ASP A 191 1.32 -20.11 -10.93
N VAL A 192 2.06 -19.23 -11.63
CA VAL A 192 2.96 -19.62 -12.72
C VAL A 192 4.41 -19.81 -12.28
N GLY A 193 4.77 -19.28 -11.10
CA GLY A 193 6.14 -19.34 -10.58
C GLY A 193 7.13 -18.51 -11.40
N GLY A 194 8.40 -18.92 -11.40
CA GLY A 194 9.47 -18.24 -12.14
C GLY A 194 10.41 -17.41 -11.24
N PRO A 195 11.52 -16.90 -11.81
CA PRO A 195 12.54 -16.17 -11.05
C PRO A 195 11.99 -14.91 -10.36
N GLY A 196 10.97 -14.27 -10.92
CA GLY A 196 10.29 -13.14 -10.28
C GLY A 196 9.55 -13.53 -9.01
N VAL A 197 8.83 -14.65 -9.04
CA VAL A 197 8.08 -15.18 -7.88
C VAL A 197 9.04 -15.65 -6.79
N GLU A 198 10.14 -16.32 -7.15
CA GLU A 198 11.16 -16.72 -6.16
C GLU A 198 11.81 -15.50 -5.50
N ALA A 199 12.11 -14.44 -6.25
CA ALA A 199 12.60 -13.19 -5.67
C ALA A 199 11.58 -12.53 -4.72
N ILE A 200 10.28 -12.61 -5.02
CA ILE A 200 9.21 -12.12 -4.13
C ILE A 200 9.15 -12.95 -2.85
N LYS A 201 9.33 -14.28 -2.92
CA LYS A 201 9.42 -15.15 -1.72
C LYS A 201 10.62 -14.80 -0.85
N ASP A 202 11.76 -14.49 -1.45
CA ASP A 202 12.94 -14.05 -0.69
C ASP A 202 12.70 -12.70 0.01
N ILE A 203 12.03 -11.76 -0.67
CA ILE A 203 11.63 -10.47 -0.08
C ILE A 203 10.65 -10.70 1.08
N LYS A 204 9.68 -11.60 0.91
CA LYS A 204 8.72 -11.98 1.97
C LYS A 204 9.47 -12.49 3.21
N THR A 205 10.38 -13.43 3.07
CA THR A 205 11.14 -13.99 4.20
C THR A 205 11.91 -12.90 4.96
N LYS A 206 12.54 -11.96 4.24
CA LYS A 206 13.23 -10.83 4.88
C LYS A 206 12.28 -9.87 5.61
N LEU A 207 11.07 -9.68 5.10
CA LEU A 207 10.04 -8.89 5.78
C LEU A 207 9.56 -9.60 7.06
N GLU A 208 9.35 -10.92 7.02
CA GLU A 208 9.00 -11.71 8.20
C GLU A 208 10.07 -11.62 9.29
N ASP A 209 11.35 -11.74 8.92
CA ASP A 209 12.48 -11.56 9.84
C ASP A 209 12.55 -10.14 10.44
N LEU A 210 12.30 -9.12 9.60
CA LEU A 210 12.25 -7.73 10.02
C LEU A 210 11.15 -7.50 11.04
N PHE A 211 9.92 -7.94 10.75
CA PHE A 211 8.79 -7.80 11.68
C PHE A 211 9.00 -8.61 12.96
N GLY A 212 9.59 -9.81 12.87
CA GLY A 212 9.97 -10.60 14.04
C GLY A 212 10.99 -9.89 14.93
N THR A 213 11.92 -9.14 14.35
CA THR A 213 12.89 -8.31 15.09
C THR A 213 12.20 -7.10 15.72
N MET A 214 11.34 -6.41 14.98
CA MET A 214 10.58 -5.26 15.48
C MET A 214 9.68 -5.63 16.66
N ALA A 215 9.01 -6.79 16.60
CA ALA A 215 8.17 -7.29 17.70
C ALA A 215 8.99 -7.52 18.98
N LYS A 216 10.22 -8.05 18.86
CA LYS A 216 11.14 -8.23 20.00
C LYS A 216 11.61 -6.90 20.58
N GLU A 217 11.94 -5.92 19.73
CA GLU A 217 12.33 -4.57 20.17
C GLU A 217 11.20 -3.85 20.91
N ALA A 218 9.96 -3.98 20.43
CA ALA A 218 8.80 -3.40 21.07
C ALA A 218 8.52 -4.04 22.44
N ALA A 219 8.61 -5.36 22.54
CA ALA A 219 8.45 -6.09 23.80
C ALA A 219 9.53 -5.72 24.83
N GLY A 220 10.78 -5.53 24.40
CA GLY A 220 11.89 -5.15 25.29
C GLY A 220 11.83 -3.70 25.79
N LYS A 221 11.13 -2.79 25.10
CA LYS A 221 10.91 -1.40 25.54
C LYS A 221 9.72 -1.24 26.50
N ALA A 222 8.84 -2.24 26.56
CA ALA A 222 7.65 -2.24 27.40
C ALA A 222 7.85 -2.94 28.76
N ALA A 223 9.01 -3.58 28.96
CA ALA A 223 9.45 -4.20 30.21
C ALA A 223 10.36 -3.26 31.00
#